data_AF-A0A9W9ISG6-F1
#
_entry.id   AF-A0A9W9ISG6-F1
#
_cell.length_a   1.000
_cell.length_b   1.000
_cell.length_c   1.000
_cell.angle_alpha   90.00
_cell.angle_beta   90.00
_cell.angle_gamma   90.00
#
_symmetry.space_group_name_H-M   'P 1'
#
loop_
_entity.id
_entity.type
_entity.pdbx_description
1 polymer ?
#
loop_
_entity_poly.entity_id
_entity_poly.type
_entity_poly.pdbx_seq_one_letter_code
_entity_poly.pdbx_strand_id
1 'polypeptide(L)'
;MKIFTWQSALLALQLCLTGVEAGFRAKSCQVWPRRTIPYCFQANSISTKTKDRVKSAFGLWESKGAPATFINTGNCEDPASPDYLADILVVREIVGADFMSSTVGYRGPGYEQSLTIGTFYDFHKLRVTNSDWVGAIAHEIGHVMCLLNENQRPDLKSQLDLKCKNTIEYRRAAPNDREKVMKACGDIREAATRKMWGPFQYVFYPNSDHLIKSDNVDWGSIMLQDGKAFSSRGKVITKTDGSSLKSSWKDGPSDGDISFLKTFWNEDSAPPLPPRPVGEPAYPPPLPARPQENPLYPPPLPLSDEADPFEAVPPYNAVDPNAPPRYGADIVENAYVCV
;
A
#
# COMPACT_ATOMS: atom_id res chain seq x y z
N MET A 1 22.54 -19.93 -0.15
CA MET A 1 21.07 -19.88 -0.25
C MET A 1 20.55 -19.21 1.02
N LYS A 2 20.09 -17.96 0.98
CA LYS A 2 19.55 -17.28 2.16
C LYS A 2 18.09 -17.68 2.33
N ILE A 3 17.79 -18.36 3.43
CA ILE A 3 16.44 -18.73 3.84
C ILE A 3 15.70 -17.44 4.16
N PHE A 4 14.83 -16.99 3.26
CA PHE A 4 13.85 -15.94 3.55
C PHE A 4 12.76 -16.59 4.40
N THR A 5 12.61 -16.16 5.64
CA THR A 5 11.70 -16.79 6.59
C THR A 5 10.26 -16.32 6.36
N TRP A 6 9.33 -17.28 6.34
CA TRP A 6 7.88 -17.12 6.23
C TRP A 6 7.24 -16.21 7.29
N GLN A 7 7.99 -15.80 8.33
CA GLN A 7 7.49 -15.00 9.45
C GLN A 7 7.11 -13.56 9.06
N SER A 8 7.81 -12.93 8.11
CA SER A 8 7.48 -11.55 7.70
C SER A 8 6.17 -11.47 6.91
N ALA A 9 5.84 -12.53 6.18
CA ALA A 9 4.56 -12.68 5.46
C ALA A 9 3.39 -12.80 6.45
N LEU A 10 3.53 -13.67 7.45
CA LEU A 10 2.49 -13.90 8.46
C LEU A 10 2.22 -12.65 9.31
N LEU A 11 3.25 -11.86 9.62
CA LEU A 11 3.11 -10.67 10.48
C LEU A 11 2.34 -9.54 9.78
N ALA A 12 2.60 -9.30 8.49
CA ALA A 12 1.87 -8.32 7.70
C ALA A 12 0.42 -8.75 7.41
N LEU A 13 0.17 -10.07 7.35
CA LEU A 13 -1.18 -10.64 7.29
C LEU A 13 -1.98 -10.46 8.58
N GLN A 14 -1.35 -10.71 9.74
CA GLN A 14 -1.97 -10.57 11.06
C GLN A 14 -2.36 -9.11 11.34
N LEU A 15 -1.56 -8.15 10.87
CA LEU A 15 -1.82 -6.71 10.99
C LEU A 15 -2.94 -6.22 10.06
N CYS A 16 -3.12 -6.82 8.88
CA CYS A 16 -4.26 -6.59 7.98
C CYS A 16 -5.59 -7.09 8.59
N LEU A 17 -5.59 -8.32 9.14
CA LEU A 17 -6.83 -8.98 9.59
C LEU A 17 -7.41 -8.38 10.87
N THR A 18 -6.56 -7.90 11.80
CA THR A 18 -7.02 -7.21 13.01
C THR A 18 -7.64 -5.83 12.72
N GLY A 19 -7.30 -5.21 11.58
CA GLY A 19 -7.92 -3.97 11.10
C GLY A 19 -9.30 -4.14 10.46
N VAL A 20 -9.57 -5.27 9.79
CA VAL A 20 -10.85 -5.46 9.05
C VAL A 20 -12.04 -5.73 9.98
N GLU A 21 -11.86 -6.46 11.09
CA GLU A 21 -12.95 -6.70 12.05
C GLU A 21 -13.19 -5.50 13.00
N ALA A 22 -12.15 -4.71 13.32
CA ALA A 22 -12.28 -3.48 14.10
C ALA A 22 -12.62 -2.24 13.24
N GLY A 23 -12.35 -2.29 11.92
CA GLY A 23 -12.31 -1.15 11.00
C GLY A 23 -13.57 -0.89 10.17
N PHE A 24 -14.69 -1.59 10.40
CA PHE A 24 -15.97 -1.16 9.83
C PHE A 24 -16.67 -0.04 10.60
N ARG A 25 -16.15 0.29 11.79
CA ARG A 25 -16.20 1.64 12.35
C ARG A 25 -14.82 2.25 12.16
N ALA A 26 -14.37 2.38 10.91
CA ALA A 26 -13.15 3.13 10.61
C ALA A 26 -13.30 4.46 11.36
N LYS A 27 -12.43 4.69 12.35
CA LYS A 27 -12.21 6.05 12.84
C LYS A 27 -12.00 6.88 11.59
N SER A 28 -12.67 8.02 11.55
CA SER A 28 -12.50 8.99 10.49
C SER A 28 -11.04 9.08 10.10
N CYS A 29 -10.75 9.15 8.79
CA CYS A 29 -9.37 9.31 8.38
C CYS A 29 -8.79 10.49 9.16
N GLN A 30 -7.68 10.27 9.86
CA GLN A 30 -7.18 11.27 10.78
C GLN A 30 -6.06 12.05 10.08
N VAL A 31 -6.16 13.37 10.12
CA VAL A 31 -5.13 14.25 9.55
C VAL A 31 -3.86 14.18 10.38
N TRP A 32 -2.72 14.39 9.71
CA TRP A 32 -1.43 14.45 10.39
C TRP A 32 -1.36 15.67 11.33
N PRO A 33 -0.83 15.51 12.56
CA PRO A 33 -0.72 16.62 13.50
C PRO A 33 0.05 17.80 12.91
N ARG A 34 -0.50 19.01 13.10
CA ARG A 34 0.07 20.28 12.59
C ARG A 34 0.27 20.30 11.07
N ARG A 35 -0.43 19.42 10.35
CA ARG A 35 -0.28 19.27 8.90
C ARG A 35 1.14 18.90 8.46
N THR A 36 1.92 18.32 9.36
CA THR A 36 3.30 17.93 9.09
C THR A 36 3.39 16.42 8.97
N ILE A 37 3.98 15.97 7.87
CA ILE A 37 4.26 14.56 7.61
C ILE A 37 5.78 14.40 7.66
N PRO A 38 6.35 14.14 8.85
CA PRO A 38 7.74 13.74 8.92
C PRO A 38 7.88 12.36 8.26
N TYR A 39 8.94 12.16 7.51
CA TYR A 39 9.20 10.88 6.86
C TYR A 39 10.68 10.53 6.93
N CYS A 40 10.96 9.24 6.98
CA CYS A 40 12.31 8.70 6.93
C CYS A 40 12.39 7.57 5.92
N PHE A 41 13.60 7.32 5.42
CA PHE A 41 13.90 6.21 4.55
C PHE A 41 14.38 5.01 5.37
N GLN A 42 13.75 3.84 5.24
CA GLN A 42 14.21 2.65 5.93
C GLN A 42 15.67 2.34 5.52
N ALA A 43 16.57 2.38 6.51
CA ALA A 43 18.01 2.26 6.28
C ALA A 43 18.37 1.01 5.45
N ASN A 44 19.35 1.15 4.56
CA ASN A 44 19.93 0.09 3.71
C ASN A 44 18.97 -0.64 2.75
N SER A 45 17.68 -0.28 2.71
CA SER A 45 16.68 -0.95 1.88
C SER A 45 16.29 -0.15 0.62
N ILE A 46 16.51 1.17 0.62
CA ILE A 46 16.03 2.05 -0.45
C ILE A 46 17.15 2.70 -1.25
N SER A 47 17.06 2.54 -2.57
CA SER A 47 17.98 3.03 -3.58
C SER A 47 17.90 4.55 -3.73
N THR A 48 19.02 5.18 -4.14
CA THR A 48 19.07 6.63 -4.41
C THR A 48 18.00 7.06 -5.40
N LYS A 49 17.79 6.26 -6.47
CA LYS A 49 16.78 6.53 -7.49
C LYS A 49 15.37 6.59 -6.91
N THR A 50 15.02 5.66 -6.00
CA THR A 50 13.71 5.66 -5.35
C THR A 50 13.57 6.82 -4.36
N LYS A 51 14.64 7.17 -3.62
CA LYS A 51 14.65 8.39 -2.78
C LYS A 51 14.35 9.66 -3.59
N ASP A 52 14.95 9.80 -4.77
CA ASP A 52 14.75 10.99 -5.62
C ASP A 52 13.34 11.03 -6.22
N ARG A 53 12.78 9.88 -6.56
CA ARG A 53 11.38 9.78 -7.02
C ARG A 53 10.39 10.15 -5.93
N VAL A 54 10.61 9.68 -4.70
CA VAL A 54 9.79 10.04 -3.53
C VAL A 54 9.83 11.54 -3.28
N LYS A 55 11.02 12.16 -3.29
CA LYS A 55 11.17 13.62 -3.18
C LYS A 55 10.43 14.36 -4.30
N SER A 56 10.54 13.87 -5.54
CA SER A 56 9.84 14.45 -6.69
C SER A 56 8.32 14.36 -6.54
N ALA A 57 7.83 13.24 -5.99
CA ALA A 57 6.41 13.03 -5.74
C ALA A 57 5.86 13.96 -4.64
N PHE A 58 6.61 14.18 -3.56
CA PHE A 58 6.29 15.23 -2.58
C PHE A 58 6.26 16.62 -3.24
N GLY A 59 7.26 16.93 -4.08
CA GLY A 59 7.33 18.18 -4.83
C GLY A 59 6.12 18.42 -5.74
N LEU A 60 5.51 17.38 -6.31
CA LEU A 60 4.26 17.51 -7.08
C LEU A 60 3.12 18.06 -6.21
N TRP A 61 2.91 17.47 -5.04
CA TRP A 61 1.88 17.93 -4.09
C TRP A 61 2.14 19.35 -3.58
N GLU A 62 3.39 19.65 -3.19
CA GLU A 62 3.78 20.98 -2.73
C GLU A 62 3.58 22.04 -3.82
N SER A 63 3.97 21.75 -5.07
CA SER A 63 3.82 22.69 -6.20
C SER A 63 2.36 23.01 -6.54
N LYS A 64 1.44 22.10 -6.22
CA LYS A 64 -0.01 22.26 -6.40
C LYS A 64 -0.68 22.93 -5.19
N GLY A 65 0.08 23.21 -4.12
CA GLY A 65 -0.41 23.86 -2.92
C GLY A 65 -1.18 22.93 -2.00
N ALA A 66 -0.77 21.66 -1.89
CA ALA A 66 -1.27 20.76 -0.86
C ALA A 66 -1.08 21.38 0.54
N PRO A 67 -2.02 21.17 1.48
CA PRO A 67 -1.93 21.77 2.82
C PRO A 67 -0.89 21.09 3.73
N ALA A 68 -0.32 19.96 3.29
CA ALA A 68 0.67 19.20 4.04
C ALA A 68 2.10 19.75 3.86
N THR A 69 2.89 19.69 4.92
CA THR A 69 4.34 19.96 4.91
C THR A 69 5.09 18.64 5.08
N PHE A 70 5.95 18.27 4.13
CA PHE A 70 6.75 17.05 4.20
C PHE A 70 8.14 17.34 4.77
N ILE A 71 8.57 16.60 5.79
CA ILE A 71 9.87 16.81 6.44
C ILE A 71 10.68 15.52 6.41
N ASN A 72 11.78 15.53 5.63
CA ASN A 72 12.71 14.42 5.62
C ASN A 72 13.57 14.41 6.89
N THR A 73 13.45 13.39 7.72
CA THR A 73 14.28 13.22 8.92
C THR A 73 15.53 12.36 8.67
N GLY A 74 15.75 11.91 7.42
CA GLY A 74 16.92 11.14 7.01
C GLY A 74 16.62 9.66 6.84
N ASN A 75 17.47 8.81 7.41
CA ASN A 75 17.22 7.37 7.46
C ASN A 75 16.51 7.04 8.77
N CYS A 76 15.59 6.09 8.76
CA CYS A 76 14.95 5.61 9.98
C CYS A 76 16.02 4.90 10.82
N GLU A 77 16.09 5.22 12.11
CA GLU A 77 16.75 4.36 13.09
C GLU A 77 16.03 3.01 13.15
N ASP A 78 16.69 1.97 13.67
CA ASP A 78 16.22 0.58 13.59
C ASP A 78 14.71 0.46 13.92
N PRO A 79 13.87 0.07 12.94
CA PRO A 79 12.42 -0.01 13.13
C PRO A 79 12.00 -1.02 14.20
N ALA A 80 12.93 -1.81 14.75
CA ALA A 80 12.68 -2.67 15.91
C ALA A 80 12.36 -1.88 17.20
N SER A 81 12.60 -0.56 17.25
CA SER A 81 12.16 0.27 18.38
C SER A 81 10.71 0.75 18.18
N PRO A 82 9.71 0.19 18.91
CA PRO A 82 8.31 0.60 18.79
C PRO A 82 8.08 2.07 19.15
N ASP A 83 8.96 2.67 19.95
CA ASP A 83 8.87 4.08 20.36
C ASP A 83 9.25 5.05 19.22
N TYR A 84 9.99 4.59 18.21
CA TYR A 84 10.48 5.42 17.11
C TYR A 84 9.51 5.51 15.92
N LEU A 85 8.58 4.54 15.80
CA LEU A 85 7.65 4.45 14.68
C LEU A 85 6.35 5.23 14.89
N ALA A 86 6.14 5.76 16.11
CA ALA A 86 5.04 6.64 16.41
C ALA A 86 5.29 8.01 15.74
N ASP A 87 4.41 8.39 14.82
CA ASP A 87 4.35 9.73 14.20
C ASP A 87 5.29 10.01 13.04
N ILE A 88 5.88 8.99 12.42
CA ILE A 88 6.71 9.14 11.22
C ILE A 88 6.24 8.23 10.07
N LEU A 89 6.22 8.77 8.85
CA LEU A 89 6.01 7.97 7.65
C LEU A 89 7.29 7.22 7.28
N VAL A 90 7.27 5.90 7.40
CA VAL A 90 8.41 5.05 7.01
C VAL A 90 8.33 4.72 5.53
N VAL A 91 9.28 5.22 4.75
CA VAL A 91 9.39 4.93 3.32
C VAL A 91 10.29 3.72 3.11
N ARG A 92 9.73 2.66 2.51
CA ARG A 92 10.39 1.36 2.30
C ARG A 92 10.42 1.01 0.82
N GLU A 93 11.51 0.38 0.39
CA GLU A 93 11.62 -0.22 -0.95
C GLU A 93 11.70 -1.73 -0.80
N ILE A 94 10.84 -2.46 -1.51
CA ILE A 94 10.84 -3.92 -1.52
C ILE A 94 11.29 -4.41 -2.90
N VAL A 95 12.52 -4.89 -2.95
CA VAL A 95 13.06 -5.53 -4.15
C VAL A 95 12.32 -6.83 -4.41
N GLY A 96 11.75 -7.01 -5.61
CA GLY A 96 10.98 -8.21 -5.90
C GLY A 96 9.46 -8.06 -5.76
N ALA A 97 8.97 -6.94 -5.22
CA ALA A 97 7.53 -6.66 -5.11
C ALA A 97 6.95 -5.92 -6.33
N ASP A 98 5.76 -6.33 -6.76
CA ASP A 98 4.99 -5.76 -7.88
C ASP A 98 3.79 -4.92 -7.39
N PHE A 99 3.93 -4.25 -6.26
CA PHE A 99 2.88 -3.40 -5.70
C PHE A 99 3.48 -2.13 -5.10
N MET A 100 2.63 -1.11 -4.99
CA MET A 100 2.84 0.00 -4.08
C MET A 100 1.71 -0.02 -3.07
N SER A 101 2.01 0.44 -1.86
CA SER A 101 1.00 0.58 -0.82
C SER A 101 1.38 1.68 0.14
N SER A 102 0.37 2.25 0.78
CA SER A 102 0.54 3.27 1.77
C SER A 102 -0.50 3.14 2.87
N THR A 103 -0.17 3.69 4.03
CA THR A 103 -1.15 3.92 5.09
C THR A 103 -2.09 5.06 4.69
N VAL A 104 -3.39 4.92 4.98
CA VAL A 104 -4.35 5.99 4.75
C VAL A 104 -4.42 6.92 5.96
N GLY A 105 -3.97 8.17 5.79
CA GLY A 105 -3.94 9.16 6.86
C GLY A 105 -2.95 8.86 7.99
N TYR A 106 -3.17 9.51 9.12
CA TYR A 106 -2.40 9.37 10.35
C TYR A 106 -3.09 8.41 11.31
N ARG A 107 -2.44 7.31 11.69
CA ARG A 107 -3.03 6.26 12.56
C ARG A 107 -2.92 6.55 14.06
N GLY A 108 -2.21 7.60 14.46
CA GLY A 108 -1.91 7.89 15.85
C GLY A 108 -0.56 7.33 16.31
N PRO A 109 -0.13 7.71 17.54
CA PRO A 109 1.10 7.20 18.13
C PRO A 109 1.02 5.69 18.36
N GLY A 110 2.16 5.00 18.20
CA GLY A 110 2.27 3.55 18.42
C GLY A 110 1.79 2.68 17.24
N TYR A 111 1.29 3.29 16.17
CA TYR A 111 0.96 2.60 14.93
C TYR A 111 1.97 2.94 13.84
N GLU A 112 2.53 1.91 13.21
CA GLU A 112 3.34 2.11 12.01
C GLU A 112 2.50 2.73 10.89
N GLN A 113 3.10 3.72 10.24
CA GLN A 113 2.60 4.34 9.03
C GLN A 113 3.70 4.24 7.98
N SER A 114 3.36 3.73 6.80
CA SER A 114 4.36 3.40 5.80
C SER A 114 3.94 3.80 4.39
N LEU A 115 4.96 4.01 3.57
CA LEU A 115 4.90 4.12 2.12
C LEU A 115 5.83 3.05 1.55
N THR A 116 5.25 2.00 0.99
CA THR A 116 5.96 0.83 0.46
C THR A 116 6.01 0.88 -1.05
N ILE A 117 7.22 0.76 -1.59
CA ILE A 117 7.49 0.85 -3.03
C ILE A 117 8.10 -0.46 -3.50
N GLY A 118 7.34 -1.26 -4.25
CA GLY A 118 7.85 -2.46 -4.91
C GLY A 118 8.62 -2.15 -6.19
N THR A 119 9.74 -2.85 -6.44
CA THR A 119 10.60 -2.62 -7.61
C THR A 119 10.56 -3.69 -8.70
N PHE A 120 9.78 -4.76 -8.51
CA PHE A 120 9.70 -5.89 -9.44
C PHE A 120 8.80 -5.68 -10.64
N TYR A 121 8.16 -4.52 -10.71
CA TYR A 121 7.82 -4.04 -12.03
C TYR A 121 9.11 -3.76 -12.79
N ASP A 122 9.48 -4.73 -13.62
CA ASP A 122 10.20 -4.50 -14.86
C ASP A 122 9.33 -3.65 -15.79
N PHE A 123 9.15 -2.40 -15.37
CA PHE A 123 8.53 -1.32 -16.10
C PHE A 123 9.27 -1.04 -17.42
N HIS A 124 10.45 -1.63 -17.63
CA HIS A 124 11.10 -1.63 -18.94
C HIS A 124 10.32 -2.47 -19.97
N LYS A 125 9.60 -3.52 -19.56
CA LYS A 125 8.68 -4.25 -20.46
C LYS A 125 7.39 -3.48 -20.76
N LEU A 126 6.98 -2.59 -19.86
CA LEU A 126 5.76 -1.77 -19.99
C LEU A 126 6.02 -0.33 -20.48
N ARG A 127 7.26 0.03 -20.85
CA ARG A 127 7.66 1.38 -21.28
C ARG A 127 7.25 2.49 -20.29
N VAL A 128 7.36 2.21 -19.00
CA VAL A 128 7.00 3.19 -17.96
C VAL A 128 8.16 4.15 -17.73
N THR A 129 7.81 5.43 -17.86
CA THR A 129 8.73 6.56 -17.77
C THR A 129 9.05 6.90 -16.32
N ASN A 130 10.04 7.76 -16.09
CA ASN A 130 10.30 8.24 -14.73
C ASN A 130 9.11 9.04 -14.16
N SER A 131 8.40 9.80 -15.00
CA SER A 131 7.19 10.53 -14.59
C SER A 131 6.06 9.60 -14.15
N ASP A 132 5.91 8.43 -14.78
CA ASP A 132 4.90 7.46 -14.36
C ASP A 132 5.17 6.92 -12.96
N TRP A 133 6.44 6.66 -12.63
CA TRP A 133 6.86 6.25 -11.28
C TRP A 133 6.59 7.34 -10.24
N VAL A 134 6.96 8.58 -10.56
CA VAL A 134 6.72 9.72 -9.65
C VAL A 134 5.22 9.91 -9.43
N GLY A 135 4.41 9.80 -10.48
CA GLY A 135 2.96 9.87 -10.41
C GLY A 135 2.32 8.76 -9.56
N ALA A 136 2.78 7.52 -9.71
CA ALA A 136 2.31 6.41 -8.88
C ALA A 136 2.69 6.59 -7.40
N ILE A 137 3.91 7.06 -7.10
CA ILE A 137 4.28 7.39 -5.71
C ILE A 137 3.45 8.57 -5.18
N ALA A 138 3.15 9.56 -6.03
CA ALA A 138 2.29 10.69 -5.66
C ALA A 138 0.86 10.24 -5.36
N HIS A 139 0.32 9.25 -6.07
CA HIS A 139 -0.96 8.61 -5.75
C HIS A 139 -0.95 8.02 -4.32
N GLU A 140 0.08 7.24 -3.98
CA GLU A 140 0.24 6.70 -2.62
C GLU A 140 0.39 7.79 -1.56
N ILE A 141 1.07 8.90 -1.87
CA ILE A 141 1.13 10.05 -0.95
C ILE A 141 -0.27 10.66 -0.75
N GLY A 142 -1.14 10.62 -1.75
CA GLY A 142 -2.55 11.00 -1.61
C GLY A 142 -3.27 10.20 -0.52
N HIS A 143 -3.07 8.88 -0.48
CA HIS A 143 -3.57 8.02 0.60
C HIS A 143 -3.01 8.44 1.96
N VAL A 144 -1.70 8.71 2.07
CA VAL A 144 -1.08 9.23 3.30
C VAL A 144 -1.76 10.52 3.78
N MET A 145 -2.32 11.32 2.87
CA MET A 145 -3.06 12.55 3.18
C MET A 145 -4.57 12.39 3.36
N CYS A 146 -5.07 11.16 3.49
CA CYS A 146 -6.49 10.80 3.62
C CYS A 146 -7.32 10.75 2.34
N LEU A 147 -6.72 10.74 1.15
CA LEU A 147 -7.49 10.48 -0.07
C LEU A 147 -7.69 8.97 -0.27
N LEU A 148 -8.90 8.53 -0.58
CA LEU A 148 -9.15 7.18 -1.09
C LEU A 148 -9.25 7.21 -2.62
N ASN A 149 -9.30 6.04 -3.28
CA ASN A 149 -9.43 6.04 -4.74
C ASN A 149 -10.75 6.68 -5.19
N GLU A 150 -10.68 7.56 -6.19
CA GLU A 150 -11.83 8.29 -6.69
C GLU A 150 -12.91 7.33 -7.24
N ASN A 151 -12.49 6.24 -7.91
CA ASN A 151 -13.40 5.23 -8.45
C ASN A 151 -14.08 4.35 -7.39
N GLN A 152 -13.79 4.53 -6.09
CA GLN A 152 -14.44 3.79 -4.98
C GLN A 152 -15.52 4.62 -4.27
N ARG A 153 -15.82 5.81 -4.79
CA ARG A 153 -16.92 6.68 -4.36
C ARG A 153 -18.30 6.02 -4.52
N PRO A 154 -19.11 5.89 -3.45
CA PRO A 154 -20.43 5.25 -3.51
C PRO A 154 -21.38 5.86 -4.54
N ASP A 155 -21.32 7.17 -4.73
CA ASP A 155 -22.13 7.92 -5.70
C ASP A 155 -21.75 7.64 -7.16
N LEU A 156 -20.60 7.00 -7.41
CA LEU A 156 -20.19 6.57 -8.75
C LEU A 156 -20.72 5.20 -9.14
N LYS A 157 -21.41 4.48 -8.25
CA LYS A 157 -21.93 3.14 -8.53
C LYS A 157 -22.87 3.10 -9.74
N SER A 158 -23.60 4.19 -10.00
CA SER A 158 -24.47 4.32 -11.18
C SER A 158 -23.76 4.87 -12.43
N GLN A 159 -22.51 5.31 -12.30
CA GLN A 159 -21.71 5.93 -13.37
C GLN A 159 -20.59 5.02 -13.87
N LEU A 160 -20.28 3.96 -13.13
CA LEU A 160 -19.21 3.01 -13.43
C LEU A 160 -19.76 1.61 -13.70
N ASP A 161 -19.15 0.92 -14.66
CA ASP A 161 -19.40 -0.48 -15.00
C ASP A 161 -18.17 -1.32 -14.66
N LEU A 162 -18.29 -2.14 -13.61
CA LEU A 162 -17.24 -3.04 -13.13
C LEU A 162 -17.36 -4.43 -13.78
N LYS A 163 -16.43 -4.73 -14.67
CA LYS A 163 -16.31 -5.99 -15.39
C LYS A 163 -15.43 -6.95 -14.60
N CYS A 164 -15.96 -7.46 -13.49
CA CYS A 164 -15.22 -8.36 -12.59
C CYS A 164 -14.58 -9.58 -13.30
N LYS A 165 -15.20 -10.08 -14.37
CA LYS A 165 -14.66 -11.18 -15.22
C LYS A 165 -13.34 -10.84 -15.94
N ASN A 166 -12.92 -9.59 -15.87
CA ASN A 166 -11.69 -9.08 -16.46
C ASN A 166 -10.56 -8.91 -15.45
N THR A 167 -10.80 -9.11 -14.14
CA THR A 167 -9.74 -9.04 -13.12
C THR A 167 -8.74 -10.20 -13.25
N ILE A 168 -7.54 -10.01 -12.72
CA ILE A 168 -6.51 -11.06 -12.69
C ILE A 168 -6.91 -12.24 -11.79
N GLU A 169 -7.62 -11.97 -10.69
CA GLU A 169 -8.15 -12.96 -9.76
C GLU A 169 -9.20 -13.84 -10.44
N TYR A 170 -10.09 -13.26 -11.24
CA TYR A 170 -11.11 -14.06 -11.95
C TYR A 170 -10.48 -15.05 -12.94
N ARG A 171 -9.42 -14.62 -13.65
CA ARG A 171 -8.70 -15.50 -14.58
C ARG A 171 -7.98 -16.62 -13.84
N ARG A 172 -7.36 -16.31 -12.69
CA ARG A 172 -6.59 -17.28 -11.88
C ARG A 172 -7.49 -18.23 -11.09
N ALA A 173 -8.72 -17.82 -10.76
CA ALA A 173 -9.66 -18.65 -10.01
C ALA A 173 -10.07 -19.90 -10.78
N ALA A 174 -10.09 -21.04 -10.07
CA ALA A 174 -10.70 -22.27 -10.55
C ALA A 174 -12.19 -22.03 -10.87
N PRO A 175 -12.80 -22.81 -11.79
CA PRO A 175 -14.19 -22.58 -12.21
C PRO A 175 -15.19 -22.48 -11.05
N ASN A 176 -15.04 -23.29 -10.00
CA ASN A 176 -15.85 -23.30 -8.78
C ASN A 176 -15.59 -22.11 -7.83
N ASP A 177 -14.48 -21.40 -7.99
CA ASP A 177 -14.13 -20.22 -7.17
C ASP A 177 -14.48 -18.89 -7.83
N ARG A 178 -14.88 -18.90 -9.11
CA ARG A 178 -15.23 -17.68 -9.85
C ARG A 178 -16.41 -16.93 -9.24
N GLU A 179 -17.38 -17.64 -8.66
CA GLU A 179 -18.50 -17.00 -7.96
C GLU A 179 -18.02 -16.21 -6.73
N LYS A 180 -17.01 -16.71 -6.01
CA LYS A 180 -16.41 -16.01 -4.87
C LYS A 180 -15.74 -14.72 -5.30
N VAL A 181 -15.06 -14.72 -6.45
CA VAL A 181 -14.47 -13.51 -7.05
C VAL A 181 -15.57 -12.51 -7.43
N MET A 182 -16.66 -12.98 -8.04
CA MET A 182 -17.80 -12.12 -8.38
C MET A 182 -18.42 -11.48 -7.14
N LYS A 183 -18.54 -12.23 -6.04
CA LYS A 183 -19.02 -11.71 -4.75
C LYS A 183 -18.06 -10.65 -4.20
N ALA A 184 -16.76 -10.91 -4.23
CA ALA A 184 -15.73 -9.95 -3.81
C ALA A 184 -15.76 -8.64 -4.61
N CYS A 185 -16.10 -8.67 -5.90
CA CYS A 185 -16.25 -7.45 -6.70
C CYS A 185 -17.47 -6.58 -6.31
N GLY A 186 -18.44 -7.13 -5.59
CA GLY A 186 -19.61 -6.40 -5.10
C GLY A 186 -19.53 -6.01 -3.62
N ASP A 187 -18.57 -6.56 -2.88
CA ASP A 187 -18.47 -6.42 -1.42
C ASP A 187 -17.01 -6.35 -0.97
N ILE A 188 -16.64 -5.21 -0.38
CA ILE A 188 -15.28 -4.92 0.04
C ILE A 188 -14.85 -5.82 1.20
N ARG A 189 -15.80 -6.27 2.04
CA ARG A 189 -15.52 -7.25 3.10
C ARG A 189 -15.11 -8.57 2.48
N GLU A 190 -15.85 -9.03 1.48
CA GLU A 190 -15.51 -10.28 0.78
C GLU A 190 -14.17 -10.17 0.06
N ALA A 191 -13.88 -9.03 -0.57
CA ALA A 191 -12.58 -8.79 -1.18
C ALA A 191 -11.45 -8.81 -0.14
N ALA A 192 -11.61 -8.13 1.00
CA ALA A 192 -10.63 -8.06 2.08
C ALA A 192 -10.41 -9.42 2.75
N THR A 193 -11.48 -10.09 3.19
CA THR A 193 -11.42 -11.42 3.85
C THR A 193 -10.73 -12.46 2.96
N ARG A 194 -10.90 -12.36 1.64
CA ARG A 194 -10.30 -13.27 0.66
C ARG A 194 -8.95 -12.80 0.13
N LYS A 195 -8.47 -11.62 0.55
CA LYS A 195 -7.21 -11.01 0.09
C LYS A 195 -7.17 -10.85 -1.44
N MET A 196 -8.31 -10.48 -2.03
CA MET A 196 -8.45 -10.32 -3.49
C MET A 196 -8.16 -8.87 -3.89
N TRP A 197 -6.92 -8.62 -4.30
CA TRP A 197 -6.43 -7.27 -4.61
C TRP A 197 -7.22 -6.58 -5.71
N GLY A 198 -7.37 -7.17 -6.89
CA GLY A 198 -8.11 -6.58 -8.00
C GLY A 198 -9.52 -6.14 -7.60
N PRO A 199 -10.40 -7.04 -7.11
CA PRO A 199 -11.71 -6.67 -6.58
C PRO A 199 -11.66 -5.56 -5.52
N PHE A 200 -10.73 -5.64 -4.55
CA PHE A 200 -10.62 -4.67 -3.46
C PHE A 200 -10.40 -3.24 -3.96
N GLN A 201 -9.70 -3.06 -5.08
CA GLN A 201 -9.36 -1.75 -5.65
C GLN A 201 -10.55 -1.06 -6.37
N TYR A 202 -11.62 -1.80 -6.67
CA TYR A 202 -12.78 -1.29 -7.41
C TYR A 202 -14.09 -1.31 -6.62
N VAL A 203 -14.12 -1.94 -5.44
CA VAL A 203 -15.35 -1.98 -4.66
C VAL A 203 -15.57 -0.64 -3.96
N PHE A 204 -16.82 -0.18 -3.98
CA PHE A 204 -17.25 1.06 -3.36
C PHE A 204 -17.24 0.99 -1.83
N TYR A 205 -16.78 2.04 -1.16
CA TYR A 205 -16.75 2.12 0.30
C TYR A 205 -18.10 2.60 0.86
N PRO A 206 -18.92 1.75 1.50
CA PRO A 206 -20.30 2.11 1.85
C PRO A 206 -20.45 3.30 2.81
N ASN A 207 -19.42 3.62 3.60
CA ASN A 207 -19.42 4.70 4.61
C ASN A 207 -18.23 5.67 4.41
N SER A 208 -18.01 6.11 3.19
CA SER A 208 -16.87 6.96 2.85
C SER A 208 -17.12 8.44 3.11
N ASP A 209 -17.31 8.83 4.38
CA ASP A 209 -17.35 10.26 4.72
C ASP A 209 -16.04 10.99 4.35
N HIS A 210 -14.95 10.23 4.15
CA HIS A 210 -13.60 10.66 3.78
C HIS A 210 -13.32 10.69 2.27
N LEU A 211 -14.30 10.33 1.44
CA LEU A 211 -14.18 10.53 0.00
C LEU A 211 -14.52 11.97 -0.36
N ILE A 212 -13.97 12.45 -1.46
CA ILE A 212 -14.28 13.77 -2.02
C ILE A 212 -15.80 13.87 -2.22
N LYS A 213 -16.51 14.43 -1.24
CA LYS A 213 -17.94 14.78 -1.34
C LYS A 213 -18.09 16.06 -2.16
N SER A 214 -17.54 16.03 -3.36
CA SER A 214 -17.87 16.99 -4.40
C SER A 214 -19.06 16.43 -5.15
N ASP A 215 -20.07 17.25 -5.42
CA ASP A 215 -21.18 16.87 -6.30
C ASP A 215 -20.70 16.40 -7.69
N ASN A 216 -19.46 16.77 -8.05
CA ASN A 216 -18.82 16.37 -9.29
C ASN A 216 -17.70 15.36 -9.06
N VAL A 217 -17.66 14.36 -9.94
CA VAL A 217 -16.56 13.38 -10.04
C VAL A 217 -15.32 14.07 -10.56
N ASP A 218 -14.19 13.89 -9.89
CA ASP A 218 -12.93 14.38 -10.38
C ASP A 218 -12.24 13.35 -11.29
N TRP A 219 -12.64 13.35 -12.56
CA TRP A 219 -12.03 12.48 -13.57
C TRP A 219 -10.55 12.80 -13.85
N GLY A 220 -10.04 13.92 -13.35
CA GLY A 220 -8.63 14.31 -13.41
C GLY A 220 -7.86 13.97 -12.13
N SER A 221 -8.52 13.41 -11.10
CA SER A 221 -7.90 13.09 -9.82
C SER A 221 -6.75 12.10 -9.99
N ILE A 222 -5.64 12.38 -9.29
CA ILE A 222 -4.52 11.43 -9.22
C ILE A 222 -4.94 10.11 -8.54
N MET A 223 -6.02 10.14 -7.78
CA MET A 223 -6.63 9.00 -7.09
C MET A 223 -7.54 8.16 -8.00
N LEU A 224 -7.71 8.53 -9.26
CA LEU A 224 -8.46 7.74 -10.22
C LEU A 224 -7.59 6.61 -10.81
N GLN A 225 -8.02 5.36 -10.62
CA GLN A 225 -7.34 4.23 -11.24
C GLN A 225 -7.64 4.11 -12.74
N ASP A 226 -6.64 3.66 -13.50
CA ASP A 226 -6.82 3.33 -14.92
C ASP A 226 -7.82 2.17 -15.07
N GLY A 227 -8.66 2.23 -16.11
CA GLY A 227 -9.67 1.22 -16.36
C GLY A 227 -9.14 -0.20 -16.59
N LYS A 228 -7.83 -0.38 -16.79
CA LYS A 228 -7.16 -1.67 -16.96
C LYS A 228 -6.30 -2.09 -15.77
N ALA A 229 -6.25 -1.33 -14.68
CA ALA A 229 -5.51 -1.76 -13.50
C ALA A 229 -6.02 -3.14 -13.03
N PHE A 230 -5.10 -4.02 -12.63
CA PHE A 230 -5.41 -5.41 -12.23
C PHE A 230 -6.16 -6.24 -13.30
N SER A 231 -6.08 -5.87 -14.58
CA SER A 231 -6.73 -6.59 -15.65
C SER A 231 -5.95 -7.84 -16.07
N SER A 232 -6.66 -8.95 -16.26
CA SER A 232 -6.17 -10.09 -17.04
C SER A 232 -6.52 -10.00 -18.53
N ARG A 233 -7.56 -9.23 -18.87
CA ARG A 233 -8.09 -9.05 -20.22
C ARG A 233 -9.00 -7.84 -20.28
N GLY A 234 -8.91 -7.04 -21.34
CA GLY A 234 -9.82 -5.90 -21.52
C GLY A 234 -9.76 -4.88 -20.36
N LYS A 235 -10.85 -4.13 -20.18
CA LYS A 235 -10.99 -3.12 -19.11
C LYS A 235 -11.72 -3.75 -17.93
N VAL A 236 -11.20 -3.57 -16.71
CA VAL A 236 -11.87 -3.98 -15.48
C VAL A 236 -12.97 -2.99 -15.11
N ILE A 237 -12.73 -1.70 -15.29
CA ILE A 237 -13.73 -0.67 -15.03
C ILE A 237 -13.87 0.29 -16.22
N THR A 238 -15.09 0.66 -16.53
CA THR A 238 -15.43 1.70 -17.52
C THR A 238 -16.45 2.66 -16.94
N LYS A 239 -16.61 3.82 -17.57
CA LYS A 239 -17.84 4.60 -17.37
C LYS A 239 -19.02 3.84 -17.99
N THR A 240 -20.24 4.15 -17.59
CA THR A 240 -21.45 3.52 -18.13
C THR A 240 -21.69 3.79 -19.62
N ASP A 241 -21.09 4.86 -20.16
CA ASP A 241 -21.04 5.13 -21.61
C ASP A 241 -20.01 4.25 -22.37
N GLY A 242 -19.27 3.38 -21.66
CA GLY A 242 -18.24 2.48 -22.19
C GLY A 242 -16.85 3.12 -22.33
N SER A 243 -16.71 4.42 -22.09
CA SER A 243 -15.42 5.11 -22.13
C SER A 243 -14.48 4.63 -21.04
N SER A 244 -13.16 4.74 -21.31
CA SER A 244 -12.13 4.33 -20.36
C SER A 244 -11.96 5.35 -19.25
N LEU A 245 -11.69 4.88 -18.04
CA LEU A 245 -10.99 5.65 -17.02
C LEU A 245 -9.51 5.70 -17.42
N LYS A 246 -8.89 6.87 -17.31
CA LYS A 246 -7.47 7.09 -17.53
C LYS A 246 -6.91 7.69 -16.26
N SER A 247 -5.84 7.12 -15.73
CA SER A 247 -5.15 7.77 -14.61
C SER A 247 -4.45 9.04 -15.08
N SER A 248 -4.44 10.06 -14.21
CA SER A 248 -3.74 11.34 -14.42
C SER A 248 -2.39 11.38 -13.73
N TRP A 249 -1.77 10.22 -13.46
CA TRP A 249 -0.50 10.12 -12.72
C TRP A 249 0.60 11.04 -13.25
N LYS A 250 0.61 11.31 -14.56
CA LYS A 250 1.59 12.21 -15.21
C LYS A 250 1.36 13.69 -14.91
N ASP A 251 0.11 14.08 -14.68
CA ASP A 251 -0.31 15.47 -14.49
C ASP A 251 -0.24 15.88 -13.00
N GLY A 252 -0.07 14.89 -12.11
CA GLY A 252 -0.04 15.07 -10.68
C GLY A 252 -1.45 15.27 -10.09
N PRO A 253 -1.53 15.79 -8.86
CA PRO A 253 -2.80 16.10 -8.21
C PRO A 253 -3.61 17.13 -9.02
N SER A 254 -4.91 16.88 -9.13
CA SER A 254 -5.87 17.81 -9.74
C SER A 254 -6.20 18.96 -8.80
N ASP A 255 -6.86 20.00 -9.32
CA ASP A 255 -7.40 21.06 -8.46
C ASP A 255 -8.48 20.53 -7.51
N GLY A 256 -9.21 19.47 -7.88
CA GLY A 256 -10.19 18.80 -7.03
C GLY A 256 -9.55 18.09 -5.84
N ASP A 257 -8.45 17.36 -6.06
CA ASP A 257 -7.64 16.73 -5.01
C ASP A 257 -7.18 17.77 -3.98
N ILE A 258 -6.63 18.89 -4.46
CA ILE A 258 -6.11 19.97 -3.61
C ILE A 258 -7.23 20.68 -2.86
N SER A 259 -8.36 20.98 -3.52
CA SER A 259 -9.50 21.65 -2.91
C SER A 259 -10.12 20.80 -1.79
N PHE A 260 -10.23 19.50 -2.02
CA PHE A 260 -10.67 18.56 -0.99
C PHE A 260 -9.73 18.59 0.20
N LEU A 261 -8.42 18.38 -0.02
CA LEU A 261 -7.45 18.34 1.08
C LEU A 261 -7.45 19.63 1.91
N LYS A 262 -7.54 20.81 1.27
CA LYS A 262 -7.63 22.08 1.98
C LYS A 262 -8.86 22.16 2.87
N THR A 263 -10.02 21.71 2.39
CA THR A 263 -11.26 21.70 3.15
C THR A 263 -11.16 20.71 4.31
N PHE A 264 -10.82 19.46 3.99
CA PHE A 264 -10.69 18.35 4.93
C PHE A 264 -9.69 18.68 6.06
N TRP A 265 -8.49 19.19 5.74
CA TRP A 265 -7.46 19.51 6.73
C TRP A 265 -7.74 20.79 7.53
N ASN A 266 -8.69 21.63 7.10
CA ASN A 266 -9.18 22.80 7.85
C ASN A 266 -10.33 22.43 8.81
N GLU A 267 -11.20 21.51 8.43
CA GLU A 267 -12.31 21.05 9.27
C GLU A 267 -11.84 20.09 10.37
N ASP A 268 -10.92 19.17 10.02
CA ASP A 268 -10.41 18.13 10.91
C ASP A 268 -9.09 18.50 11.60
N SER A 269 -8.66 19.77 11.54
CA SER A 269 -7.53 20.20 12.37
C SER A 269 -7.93 20.10 13.85
N ALA A 270 -7.62 18.93 14.44
CA ALA A 270 -7.63 18.73 15.87
C ALA A 270 -6.94 19.93 16.53
N PRO A 271 -7.41 20.38 17.70
CA PRO A 271 -6.74 21.44 18.42
C PRO A 271 -5.24 21.10 18.48
N PRO A 272 -4.35 22.09 18.24
CA PRO A 272 -2.93 21.84 18.20
C PRO A 272 -2.55 21.02 19.44
N LEU A 273 -1.81 19.92 19.22
CA LEU A 273 -1.28 19.15 20.34
C LEU A 273 -0.64 20.15 21.30
N PRO A 274 -0.91 20.05 22.63
CA PRO A 274 -0.38 20.99 23.58
C PRO A 274 1.13 21.15 23.35
N PRO A 275 1.66 22.39 23.43
CA PRO A 275 3.08 22.61 23.18
C PRO A 275 3.87 21.63 24.03
N ARG A 276 4.77 20.89 23.38
CA ARG A 276 5.63 19.94 24.08
C ARG A 276 6.35 20.72 25.20
N PRO A 277 6.33 20.24 26.45
CA PRO A 277 7.00 20.90 27.57
C PRO A 277 8.42 21.33 27.19
N VAL A 278 8.75 22.60 27.44
CA VAL A 278 10.10 23.13 27.20
C VAL A 278 11.08 22.34 28.07
N GLY A 279 11.99 21.59 27.42
CA GLY A 279 12.94 20.71 28.10
C GLY A 279 12.65 19.21 27.95
N GLU A 280 11.51 18.82 27.39
CA GLU A 280 11.32 17.45 26.92
C GLU A 280 12.13 17.26 25.61
N PRO A 281 13.01 16.25 25.54
CA PRO A 281 13.74 15.96 24.31
C PRO A 281 12.78 15.78 23.13
N ALA A 282 13.21 16.13 21.92
CA ALA A 282 12.40 16.08 20.69
C ALA A 282 11.84 14.68 20.36
N TYR A 283 12.29 13.67 21.10
CA TYR A 283 11.67 12.36 21.27
C TYR A 283 11.80 11.98 22.75
N PRO A 284 10.84 11.29 23.39
CA PRO A 284 11.09 10.74 24.70
C PRO A 284 12.38 9.91 24.64
N PRO A 285 13.25 9.94 25.68
CA PRO A 285 14.32 8.96 25.75
C PRO A 285 13.70 7.58 25.60
N PRO A 286 14.35 6.65 24.86
CA PRO A 286 13.80 5.30 24.69
C PRO A 286 13.38 4.77 26.05
N LEU A 287 12.16 4.22 26.15
CA LEU A 287 11.73 3.62 27.40
C LEU A 287 12.82 2.65 27.87
N PRO A 288 13.13 2.59 29.18
CA PRO A 288 14.11 1.63 29.67
C PRO A 288 13.74 0.25 29.14
N ALA A 289 14.70 -0.41 28.50
CA ALA A 289 14.51 -1.73 27.91
C ALA A 289 13.73 -2.58 28.92
N ARG A 290 12.59 -3.16 28.49
CA ARG A 290 11.86 -4.09 29.35
C ARG A 290 12.87 -5.09 29.92
N PRO A 291 12.83 -5.38 31.23
CA PRO A 291 13.63 -6.47 31.77
C PRO A 291 13.44 -7.68 30.87
N GLN A 292 14.53 -8.26 30.37
CA GLN A 292 14.44 -9.51 29.63
C GLN A 292 13.74 -10.51 30.54
N GLU A 293 12.49 -10.81 30.25
CA GLU A 293 11.82 -11.95 30.85
C GLU A 293 12.63 -13.18 30.42
N ASN A 294 13.29 -13.82 31.39
CA ASN A 294 13.98 -15.08 31.18
C ASN A 294 13.01 -16.04 30.48
N PRO A 295 13.27 -16.48 29.25
CA PRO A 295 12.42 -17.45 28.62
C PRO A 295 12.50 -18.76 29.41
N LEU A 296 11.38 -19.13 30.05
CA LEU A 296 11.15 -20.42 30.72
C LEU A 296 11.02 -21.58 29.71
N TYR A 297 11.75 -21.52 28.60
CA TYR A 297 11.80 -22.63 27.64
C TYR A 297 13.00 -23.52 27.94
N PRO A 298 12.81 -24.84 28.11
CA PRO A 298 13.93 -25.76 28.16
C PRO A 298 14.69 -25.74 26.83
N PRO A 299 16.02 -25.94 26.87
CA PRO A 299 16.84 -26.00 25.65
C PRO A 299 16.34 -27.12 24.72
N PRO A 300 16.44 -26.93 23.39
CA PRO A 300 16.12 -27.99 22.45
C PRO A 300 17.05 -29.18 22.64
N LEU A 301 16.48 -30.38 22.50
CA LEU A 301 17.22 -31.64 22.52
C LEU A 301 18.27 -31.66 21.38
N PRO A 302 19.44 -32.28 21.61
CA PRO A 302 20.46 -32.41 20.58
C PRO A 302 19.94 -33.21 19.38
N LEU A 303 20.15 -32.67 18.18
CA LEU A 303 19.91 -33.36 16.91
C LEU A 303 20.89 -34.53 16.77
N SER A 304 20.36 -35.71 16.50
CA SER A 304 21.14 -36.90 16.19
C SER A 304 21.74 -36.80 14.78
N ASP A 305 23.05 -36.95 14.70
CA ASP A 305 23.81 -37.08 13.45
C ASP A 305 23.46 -38.40 12.75
N GLU A 306 22.70 -38.36 11.65
CA GLU A 306 22.73 -39.44 10.64
C GLU A 306 22.73 -38.88 9.21
N ALA A 307 23.91 -39.01 8.60
CA ALA A 307 24.24 -39.38 7.22
C ALA A 307 23.53 -38.71 6.02
N ASP A 308 24.35 -37.94 5.32
CA ASP A 308 24.29 -37.55 3.90
C ASP A 308 24.39 -38.79 2.97
N PRO A 309 23.71 -38.80 1.82
CA PRO A 309 24.52 -38.93 0.60
C PRO A 309 24.10 -38.00 -0.54
N PHE A 310 25.11 -37.32 -1.08
CA PHE A 310 25.12 -36.61 -2.35
C PHE A 310 24.76 -37.51 -3.54
N GLU A 311 23.75 -37.10 -4.32
CA GLU A 311 23.65 -37.45 -5.75
C GLU A 311 23.81 -36.19 -6.62
N ALA A 312 24.63 -36.33 -7.66
CA ALA A 312 25.03 -35.28 -8.57
C ALA A 312 23.89 -34.86 -9.53
N VAL A 313 23.74 -33.55 -9.71
CA VAL A 313 22.80 -32.94 -10.67
C VAL A 313 23.43 -32.94 -12.08
N PRO A 314 22.73 -33.40 -13.13
CA PRO A 314 23.23 -33.32 -14.50
C PRO A 314 23.08 -31.90 -15.09
N PRO A 315 23.90 -31.53 -16.08
CA PRO A 315 23.96 -30.17 -16.61
C PRO A 315 22.72 -29.82 -17.45
N TYR A 316 22.33 -28.54 -17.34
CA TYR A 316 21.31 -27.85 -18.13
C TYR A 316 21.57 -28.01 -19.63
N ASN A 317 20.73 -28.75 -20.35
CA ASN A 317 20.46 -28.57 -21.79
C ASN A 317 19.29 -29.46 -22.26
N ALA A 318 18.16 -28.84 -22.55
CA ALA A 318 17.08 -29.20 -23.51
C ALA A 318 15.75 -28.66 -22.97
N VAL A 319 15.33 -27.49 -23.46
CA VAL A 319 13.98 -26.96 -23.22
C VAL A 319 13.07 -27.52 -24.30
N ASP A 320 12.05 -28.28 -23.88
CA ASP A 320 10.97 -28.76 -24.75
C ASP A 320 10.13 -27.56 -25.25
N PRO A 321 10.10 -27.27 -26.57
CA PRO A 321 9.35 -26.15 -27.12
C PRO A 321 7.82 -26.34 -27.06
N ASN A 322 7.33 -27.54 -26.70
CA ASN A 322 5.90 -27.84 -26.57
C ASN A 322 5.44 -27.96 -25.11
N ALA A 323 6.32 -27.74 -24.13
CA ALA A 323 5.91 -27.71 -22.74
C ALA A 323 5.02 -26.47 -22.49
N PRO A 324 3.83 -26.61 -21.87
CA PRO A 324 3.04 -25.46 -21.46
C PRO A 324 3.88 -24.60 -20.51
N PRO A 325 3.77 -23.25 -20.59
CA PRO A 325 4.61 -22.37 -19.80
C PRO A 325 4.45 -22.72 -18.31
N ARG A 326 5.53 -23.23 -17.71
CA ARG A 326 5.61 -23.44 -16.26
C ARG A 326 5.71 -22.07 -15.60
N TYR A 327 4.56 -21.43 -15.39
CA TYR A 327 4.46 -20.37 -14.41
C TYR A 327 4.56 -21.04 -13.04
N GLY A 328 5.70 -20.83 -12.37
CA GLY A 328 5.93 -21.34 -11.02
C GLY A 328 4.79 -20.92 -10.09
N ALA A 329 4.17 -21.92 -9.44
CA ALA A 329 3.09 -21.74 -8.49
C ALA A 329 3.56 -21.24 -7.11
N ASP A 330 4.86 -20.98 -6.92
CA ASP A 330 5.47 -20.82 -5.59
C ASP A 330 6.02 -19.41 -5.28
N ILE A 331 5.65 -18.39 -6.05
CA ILE A 331 6.12 -17.02 -5.80
C ILE A 331 4.98 -16.06 -6.07
N VAL A 332 4.19 -15.72 -5.04
CA VAL A 332 3.59 -14.40 -4.70
C VAL A 332 2.61 -14.64 -3.55
N GLU A 333 3.11 -14.68 -2.32
CA GLU A 333 2.27 -14.64 -1.09
C GLU A 333 2.41 -13.30 -0.33
N ASN A 334 3.06 -12.30 -0.91
CA ASN A 334 3.42 -11.08 -0.19
C ASN A 334 3.05 -9.82 -0.96
N ALA A 335 1.88 -9.28 -0.66
CA ALA A 335 1.53 -7.88 -0.84
C ALA A 335 0.49 -7.57 0.25
N TYR A 336 0.74 -6.55 1.06
CA TYR A 336 -0.17 -6.11 2.13
C TYR A 336 -0.39 -4.61 2.00
N VAL A 337 -1.66 -4.22 1.93
CA VAL A 337 -2.16 -2.85 2.09
C VAL A 337 -3.08 -2.91 3.30
N CYS A 338 -2.74 -2.17 4.34
CA CYS A 338 -3.64 -1.91 5.46
C CYS A 338 -4.34 -0.57 5.20
N VAL A 339 -5.68 -0.56 5.24
CA VAL A 339 -6.44 0.65 5.61
C VAL A 339 -6.63 0.62 7.13
#